data_AF-A0A7J8ZUK3-F1
#
_entry.id   AF-A0A7J8ZUK3-F1
#
_cell.length_a   1.000
_cell.length_b   1.000
_cell.length_c   1.000
_cell.angle_alpha   90.00
_cell.angle_beta   90.00
_cell.angle_gamma   90.00
#
_symmetry.space_group_name_H-M   'P 1'
#
loop_
_entity.id
_entity.type
_entity.pdbx_description
1 polymer ?
#
loop_
_entity_poly.entity_id
_entity_poly.type
_entity_poly.pdbx_seq_one_letter_code
_entity_poly.pdbx_strand_id
1 'polypeptide(L)'
;MRYNILQLLKNLRFHSHGKEITDVDILRWANTKDKSLSDGIFFLELLSAVQPRSVNWSLVTKGVTDEQKKMNATYIISIARKLGCSIFLLPEDITEVNQKMILTLTASIMYWFLKQPVEEKPSATSDSENGSQV
;
A
#
# COMPACT_ATOMS: atom_id res chain seq x y z
N MET A 1 -8.59 -10.92 -11.52
CA MET A 1 -8.87 -9.51 -11.16
C MET A 1 -9.37 -9.36 -9.71
N ARG A 2 -10.48 -10.01 -9.30
CA ARG A 2 -11.07 -9.87 -7.94
C ARG A 2 -10.24 -10.49 -6.80
N TYR A 3 -9.50 -11.58 -7.03
CA TYR A 3 -8.72 -12.23 -5.97
C TYR A 3 -7.54 -11.38 -5.49
N ASN A 4 -6.82 -10.75 -6.41
CA ASN A 4 -5.63 -9.95 -6.08
C ASN A 4 -6.01 -8.70 -5.29
N ILE A 5 -7.06 -7.96 -5.69
CA ILE A 5 -7.50 -6.78 -4.91
C ILE A 5 -7.91 -7.18 -3.47
N LEU A 6 -8.53 -8.34 -3.29
CA LEU A 6 -8.88 -8.85 -1.96
C LEU A 6 -7.64 -9.24 -1.13
N GLN A 7 -6.57 -9.74 -1.77
CA GLN A 7 -5.29 -10.00 -1.10
C GLN A 7 -4.59 -8.70 -0.69
N LEU A 8 -4.60 -7.67 -1.55
CA LEU A 8 -4.09 -6.35 -1.21
C LEU A 8 -4.86 -5.75 -0.02
N LEU A 9 -6.19 -5.80 -0.07
CA LEU A 9 -7.06 -5.37 1.03
C LEU A 9 -6.79 -6.16 2.32
N LYS A 10 -6.53 -7.46 2.23
CA LYS A 10 -6.15 -8.28 3.39
C LYS A 10 -4.80 -7.85 3.98
N ASN A 11 -3.80 -7.55 3.16
CA ASN A 11 -2.49 -7.06 3.63
C ASN A 11 -2.58 -5.67 4.28
N LEU A 12 -3.42 -4.79 3.72
CA LEU A 12 -3.73 -3.48 4.30
C LEU A 12 -4.45 -3.62 5.66
N ARG A 13 -5.40 -4.57 5.79
CA ARG A 13 -6.08 -4.86 7.07
C ARG A 13 -5.14 -5.25 8.21
N PHE A 14 -4.02 -5.92 7.90
CA PHE A 14 -3.01 -6.26 8.91
C PHE A 14 -2.24 -5.05 9.44
N HIS A 15 -2.16 -3.96 8.66
CA HIS A 15 -1.44 -2.74 9.05
C HIS A 15 -2.36 -1.65 9.61
N SER A 16 -3.67 -1.68 9.32
CA SER A 16 -4.66 -0.67 9.75
C SER A 16 -5.24 -0.89 11.15
N HIS A 17 -4.50 -1.54 12.07
CA HIS A 17 -4.96 -1.81 13.44
C HIS A 17 -6.32 -2.55 13.52
N GLY A 18 -6.59 -3.48 12.60
CA GLY A 18 -7.80 -4.31 12.63
C GLY A 18 -9.08 -3.65 12.11
N LYS A 19 -8.98 -2.45 11.53
CA LYS A 19 -10.12 -1.83 10.83
C LYS A 19 -10.34 -2.51 9.49
N GLU A 20 -11.57 -2.96 9.21
CA GLU A 20 -11.94 -3.48 7.89
C GLU A 20 -11.82 -2.37 6.84
N ILE A 21 -10.96 -2.61 5.84
CA ILE A 21 -10.78 -1.73 4.69
C ILE A 21 -11.55 -2.35 3.53
N THR A 22 -12.44 -1.58 2.93
CA THR A 22 -13.29 -1.96 1.79
C THR A 22 -12.83 -1.31 0.49
N ASP A 23 -13.33 -1.78 -0.66
CA ASP A 23 -13.12 -1.09 -1.95
C ASP A 23 -13.59 0.38 -1.91
N VAL A 24 -14.63 0.65 -1.11
CA VAL A 24 -15.12 2.02 -0.86
C VAL A 24 -14.09 2.83 -0.08
N ASP A 25 -13.36 2.25 0.86
CA ASP A 25 -12.29 2.94 1.58
C ASP A 25 -11.11 3.25 0.66
N ILE A 26 -10.73 2.33 -0.23
CA ILE A 26 -9.72 2.59 -1.26
C ILE A 26 -10.16 3.74 -2.17
N LEU A 27 -11.39 3.68 -2.69
CA LEU A 27 -11.94 4.72 -3.55
C LEU A 27 -12.11 6.04 -2.81
N ARG A 28 -12.48 6.00 -1.53
CA ARG A 28 -12.56 7.15 -0.64
C ARG A 28 -11.17 7.75 -0.47
N TRP A 29 -10.15 6.97 -0.14
CA TRP A 29 -8.77 7.44 -0.03
C TRP A 29 -8.23 8.04 -1.32
N ALA A 30 -8.51 7.40 -2.46
CA ALA A 30 -8.11 7.89 -3.77
C ALA A 30 -8.84 9.18 -4.18
N ASN A 31 -10.10 9.35 -3.77
CA ASN A 31 -10.91 10.54 -4.07
C ASN A 31 -10.92 11.60 -2.96
N THR A 32 -10.38 11.31 -1.78
CA THR A 32 -10.38 12.25 -0.68
C THR A 32 -9.37 13.37 -0.92
N LYS A 33 -9.84 14.61 -0.85
CA LYS A 33 -9.04 15.81 -0.59
C LYS A 33 -8.49 15.83 0.85
N ASP A 34 -8.23 14.67 1.45
CA ASP A 34 -7.85 14.62 2.85
C ASP A 34 -6.40 15.10 2.99
N LYS A 35 -6.23 16.16 3.79
CA LYS A 35 -4.91 16.72 4.08
C LYS A 35 -4.03 15.73 4.85
N SER A 36 -4.61 14.70 5.47
CA SER A 36 -3.84 13.61 6.07
C SER A 36 -2.91 12.93 5.06
N LEU A 37 -3.27 12.88 3.77
CA LEU A 37 -2.41 12.32 2.72
C LEU A 37 -1.07 13.05 2.56
N SER A 38 -0.98 14.31 3.01
CA SER A 38 0.26 15.10 2.93
C SER A 38 1.38 14.58 3.85
N ASP A 39 1.06 13.79 4.88
CA ASP A 39 2.08 13.19 5.76
C ASP A 39 2.84 12.03 5.11
N GLY A 40 2.30 11.46 4.03
CA GLY A 40 2.88 10.36 3.27
C GLY A 40 2.77 8.97 3.93
N ILE A 41 2.27 8.87 5.17
CA ILE A 41 2.19 7.60 5.90
C ILE A 41 1.32 6.60 5.15
N PHE A 42 0.18 7.06 4.63
CA PHE A 42 -0.73 6.24 3.84
C PHE A 42 -0.03 5.56 2.64
N PHE A 43 0.77 6.30 1.87
CA PHE A 43 1.45 5.73 0.70
C PHE A 43 2.57 4.76 1.10
N LEU A 44 3.24 5.01 2.23
CA LEU A 44 4.24 4.10 2.77
C LEU A 44 3.62 2.79 3.25
N GLU A 45 2.47 2.85 3.92
CA GLU A 45 1.71 1.65 4.29
C GLU A 45 1.24 0.88 3.06
N LEU A 46 0.74 1.59 2.04
CA LEU A 46 0.32 0.99 0.77
C LEU A 46 1.48 0.28 0.07
N LEU A 47 2.66 0.92 -0.02
CA LEU A 47 3.86 0.32 -0.61
C LEU A 47 4.33 -0.91 0.19
N SER A 48 4.29 -0.85 1.52
CA SER A 48 4.63 -1.98 2.40
C SER A 48 3.66 -3.16 2.23
N ALA A 49 2.37 -2.88 2.04
CA ALA A 49 1.35 -3.90 1.79
C ALA A 49 1.50 -4.56 0.41
N VAL A 50 1.93 -3.79 -0.59
CA VAL A 50 2.14 -4.24 -1.97
C VAL A 50 3.42 -5.07 -2.10
N GLN A 51 4.52 -4.62 -1.48
CA GLN A 51 5.76 -5.37 -1.43
C GLN A 51 6.28 -5.37 0.02
N PRO A 52 6.09 -6.48 0.75
CA PRO A 52 6.61 -6.61 2.10
C PRO A 52 8.12 -6.32 2.13
N ARG A 53 8.57 -5.55 3.13
CA ARG A 53 9.97 -5.11 3.33
C ARG A 53 10.48 -4.08 2.31
N SER A 54 9.62 -3.51 1.46
CA SER A 54 10.02 -2.39 0.57
C SER A 54 10.27 -1.08 1.32
N VAL A 55 9.62 -0.91 2.47
CA VAL A 55 9.72 0.27 3.32
C VAL A 55 10.60 -0.02 4.54
N ASN A 56 11.61 0.82 4.74
CA ASN A 56 12.36 0.90 5.98
C ASN A 56 11.73 1.98 6.87
N TRP A 57 10.96 1.52 7.85
CA TRP A 57 10.25 2.39 8.80
C TRP A 57 11.17 3.23 9.68
N SER A 58 12.47 2.90 9.79
CA SER A 58 13.43 3.75 10.52
C SER A 58 13.71 5.09 9.82
N LEU A 59 13.43 5.19 8.52
CA LEU A 59 13.58 6.41 7.73
C LEU A 59 12.30 7.24 7.65
N VAL A 60 11.18 6.67 8.11
CA VAL A 60 9.86 7.29 8.02
C VAL A 60 9.67 8.25 9.19
N THR A 61 9.20 9.45 8.89
CA THR A 61 8.91 10.48 9.89
C THR A 61 7.41 10.60 10.12
N LYS A 62 6.98 11.30 11.18
CA LYS A 62 5.56 11.53 11.47
C LYS A 62 4.83 12.45 10.48
N GLY A 63 5.57 13.14 9.59
CA GLY A 63 4.96 14.04 8.59
C GLY A 63 4.22 15.25 9.18
N VAL A 64 4.66 15.77 10.33
CA VAL A 64 4.01 16.92 11.00
C VAL A 64 4.51 18.24 10.41
N THR A 65 5.81 18.38 10.20
CA THR A 65 6.43 19.56 9.59
C THR A 65 6.57 19.40 8.08
N ASP A 66 6.67 20.50 7.34
CA ASP A 66 6.78 20.46 5.88
C ASP A 66 8.06 19.73 5.43
N GLU A 67 9.18 19.89 6.14
CA GLU A 67 10.40 19.11 5.91
C GLU A 67 10.16 17.60 6.08
N GLN A 68 9.42 17.19 7.12
CA GLN A 68 9.09 15.79 7.36
C GLN A 68 8.21 15.20 6.25
N LYS A 69 7.19 15.94 5.83
CA LYS A 69 6.32 15.58 4.71
C LYS A 69 7.13 15.43 3.43
N LYS A 70 8.03 16.36 3.14
CA LYS A 70 8.90 16.33 1.96
C LYS A 70 9.88 15.15 1.99
N MET A 71 10.45 14.83 3.15
CA MET A 71 11.28 13.63 3.32
C MET A 71 10.48 12.35 3.03
N ASN A 72 9.29 12.21 3.62
CA ASN A 72 8.40 11.07 3.40
C ASN A 72 8.02 10.97 1.91
N ALA A 73 7.60 12.08 1.28
CA ALA A 73 7.22 12.14 -0.14
C ALA A 73 8.36 11.74 -1.08
N THR A 74 9.57 12.22 -0.82
CA THR A 74 10.77 11.84 -1.59
C THR A 74 11.06 10.34 -1.44
N TYR A 75 10.88 9.81 -0.24
CA TYR A 75 11.08 8.39 0.02
C TYR A 75 10.04 7.50 -0.67
N ILE A 76 8.76 7.89 -0.64
CA ILE A 76 7.67 7.22 -1.38
C ILE A 76 8.01 7.11 -2.87
N ILE A 77 8.40 8.22 -3.50
CA ILE A 77 8.75 8.24 -4.92
C ILE A 77 9.92 7.29 -5.22
N SER A 78 10.93 7.28 -4.35
CA SER A 78 12.10 6.42 -4.49
C SER A 78 11.73 4.93 -4.45
N ILE A 79 10.90 4.52 -3.48
CA ILE A 79 10.43 3.14 -3.36
C ILE A 79 9.54 2.77 -4.54
N ALA A 80 8.56 3.60 -4.90
CA ALA A 80 7.64 3.33 -6.00
C ALA A 80 8.39 3.13 -7.33
N ARG A 81 9.38 3.98 -7.62
CA ARG A 81 10.25 3.81 -8.80
C ARG A 81 11.11 2.55 -8.72
N LYS A 82 11.66 2.21 -7.55
CA LYS A 82 12.42 0.97 -7.33
C LYS A 82 11.58 -0.28 -7.58
N LEU A 83 10.28 -0.24 -7.25
CA LEU A 83 9.35 -1.33 -7.58
C LEU A 83 9.05 -1.39 -9.08
N GLY A 84 9.32 -0.32 -9.85
CA GLY A 84 9.02 -0.24 -11.27
C GLY A 84 7.67 0.40 -11.58
N CYS A 85 7.09 1.14 -10.64
CA CYS A 85 5.92 1.98 -10.91
C CYS A 85 6.33 3.12 -11.85
N SER A 86 5.63 3.28 -12.97
CA SER A 86 5.86 4.37 -13.92
C SER A 86 5.19 5.65 -13.43
N ILE A 87 5.92 6.47 -12.66
CA ILE A 87 5.38 7.67 -12.02
C ILE A 87 6.16 8.95 -12.37
N PHE A 88 5.42 10.04 -12.60
CA PHE A 88 5.92 11.36 -13.01
C PHE A 88 5.49 12.48 -12.05
N LEU A 89 5.50 12.21 -10.74
CA LEU A 89 5.19 13.21 -9.72
C LEU A 89 6.44 13.72 -8.99
N LEU A 90 6.30 14.93 -8.45
CA LEU A 90 7.26 15.57 -7.56
C LEU A 90 6.86 15.36 -6.09
N PRO A 91 7.79 15.50 -5.13
CA PRO A 91 7.45 15.46 -3.71
C PRO A 91 6.32 16.44 -3.35
N GLU A 92 6.33 17.62 -3.97
CA GLU A 92 5.35 18.68 -3.77
C GLU A 92 3.93 18.24 -4.14
N ASP A 93 3.78 17.40 -5.17
CA ASP A 93 2.47 16.84 -5.55
C ASP A 93 1.86 15.98 -4.43
N ILE A 94 2.70 15.35 -3.59
CA ILE A 94 2.23 14.58 -2.43
C ILE A 94 1.95 15.52 -1.27
N THR A 95 2.86 16.43 -0.94
CA THR A 95 2.72 17.32 0.23
C THR A 95 1.56 18.30 0.07
N GLU A 96 1.26 18.73 -1.16
CA GLU A 96 0.11 19.61 -1.47
C GLU A 96 -1.16 18.83 -1.81
N VAL A 97 -1.10 17.50 -1.85
CA VAL A 97 -2.22 16.62 -2.19
C VAL A 97 -2.80 16.96 -3.58
N ASN A 98 -1.93 17.01 -4.59
CA ASN A 98 -2.34 17.15 -5.98
C ASN A 98 -3.08 15.88 -6.41
N GLN A 99 -4.41 15.95 -6.37
CA GLN A 99 -5.29 14.80 -6.58
C GLN A 99 -5.00 14.00 -7.85
N LYS A 100 -4.70 14.67 -8.97
CA LYS A 100 -4.43 13.96 -10.23
C LYS A 100 -3.17 13.11 -10.12
N MET A 101 -2.15 13.65 -9.47
CA MET A 101 -0.87 12.96 -9.25
C MET A 101 -1.00 11.86 -8.19
N ILE A 102 -1.73 12.12 -7.10
CA ILE A 102 -2.03 11.12 -6.06
C ILE A 102 -2.82 9.93 -6.64
N LEU A 103 -3.82 10.18 -7.45
CA LEU A 103 -4.59 9.14 -8.12
C LEU A 103 -3.68 8.33 -9.06
N THR A 104 -2.82 9.01 -9.82
CA THR A 104 -1.87 8.37 -10.73
C THR A 104 -0.86 7.49 -9.98
N LEU A 105 -0.33 7.96 -8.85
CA LEU A 105 0.56 7.19 -7.98
C LEU A 105 -0.14 5.94 -7.45
N THR A 106 -1.33 6.11 -6.89
CA THR A 106 -2.13 5.03 -6.30
C THR A 106 -2.47 3.97 -7.36
N ALA A 107 -2.93 4.40 -8.54
CA ALA A 107 -3.22 3.52 -9.66
C ALA A 107 -1.98 2.78 -10.14
N SER A 108 -0.81 3.44 -10.19
CA SER A 108 0.45 2.81 -10.60
C SER A 108 0.90 1.72 -9.64
N ILE A 109 0.79 1.97 -8.33
CA ILE A 109 1.10 1.00 -7.28
C ILE A 109 0.15 -0.21 -7.35
N MET A 110 -1.16 0.05 -7.50
CA MET A 110 -2.15 -1.02 -7.65
C MET A 110 -1.94 -1.84 -8.92
N TYR A 111 -1.65 -1.17 -10.04
CA TYR A 111 -1.38 -1.83 -11.31
C TYR A 111 -0.16 -2.75 -11.22
N TRP A 112 0.91 -2.28 -10.56
CA TRP A 112 2.10 -3.10 -10.33
C TRP A 112 1.76 -4.36 -9.51
N PHE A 113 0.99 -4.22 -8.43
CA PHE A 113 0.54 -5.35 -7.62
C PHE A 113 -0.29 -6.35 -8.42
N LEU A 114 -1.22 -5.88 -9.27
CA LEU A 114 -2.07 -6.74 -10.10
C LEU A 114 -1.30 -7.47 -11.21
N LYS A 115 -0.13 -6.95 -11.61
CA LYS A 115 0.72 -7.53 -12.65
C LYS A 115 1.53 -8.75 -12.17
N GLN A 116 1.61 -9.00 -10.87
CA GLN A 116 2.30 -10.17 -10.36
C GLN A 116 1.53 -11.44 -10.73
N PRO A 117 2.18 -12.46 -11.30
CA PRO A 117 1.56 -13.77 -11.46
C PRO A 117 1.18 -14.27 -10.07
N VAL A 118 -0.06 -14.76 -9.93
CA VAL A 118 -0.54 -15.33 -8.68
C VAL A 118 0.28 -16.58 -8.41
N GLU A 119 1.31 -16.50 -7.59
CA GLU A 119 1.90 -17.70 -7.00
C GLU A 119 0.83 -18.30 -6.10
N GLU A 120 0.24 -19.40 -6.56
CA GLU A 120 -0.58 -20.28 -5.74
C GLU A 120 0.28 -20.78 -4.57
N LYS A 121 0.20 -20.08 -3.44
CA LYS A 121 0.75 -20.60 -2.20
C LYS A 121 -0.04 -21.89 -1.89
N PRO A 122 0.60 -23.06 -1.75
CA PRO A 122 -0.12 -24.28 -1.41
C PRO A 122 -0.82 -24.03 -0.07
N SER A 123 -2.15 -24.14 -0.08
CA SER A 123 -2.93 -24.24 1.14
C SER A 123 -2.35 -25.38 1.95
N ALA A 124 -1.78 -25.09 3.12
CA ALA A 124 -1.46 -26.12 4.09
C ALA A 124 -2.76 -26.82 4.46
N THR A 125 -3.00 -27.98 3.85
CA THR A 125 -3.98 -28.96 4.31
C THR A 125 -3.46 -29.49 5.63
N SER A 126 -4.05 -29.02 6.72
CA SER A 126 -3.98 -29.73 7.99
C SER A 126 -4.89 -30.96 7.88
N ASP A 127 -4.35 -32.03 7.31
CA ASP A 127 -4.90 -33.36 7.49
C ASP A 127 -4.66 -33.75 8.95
N SER A 128 -5.66 -33.52 9.79
CA SER A 128 -5.72 -34.13 11.11
C SER A 128 -6.06 -35.60 10.92
N GLU A 129 -5.05 -36.45 11.11
CA GLU A 129 -5.19 -37.87 11.38
C GLU A 129 -6.29 -38.11 12.43
N ASN A 130 -7.25 -38.98 12.11
CA ASN A 130 -8.00 -39.70 13.13
C ASN A 130 -8.21 -41.13 12.66
N GLY A 131 -7.14 -41.92 12.79
CA GLY A 131 -7.17 -43.37 12.73
C GLY A 131 -7.21 -43.97 14.13
N SER A 132 -8.28 -44.72 14.40
CA SER A 132 -8.31 -45.95 15.20
C SER A 132 -8.16 -45.88 16.73
N GLN A 133 -9.28 -46.15 17.41
CA GLN A 133 -9.51 -47.15 18.47
C GLN A 133 -10.99 -46.94 18.89
N VAL A 134 -11.92 -47.89 18.73
CA VAL A 134 -12.00 -49.26 19.28
C VAL A 134 -12.87 -50.12 18.36
#